data_AF-A0A1N7IN78-F1
#
_entry.id   AF-A0A1N7IN78-F1
#
_cell.length_a   1.000
_cell.length_b   1.000
_cell.length_c   1.000
_cell.angle_alpha   90.00
_cell.angle_beta   90.00
_cell.angle_gamma   90.00
#
_symmetry.space_group_name_H-M   'P 1'
#
loop_
_entity.id
_entity.type
_entity.pdbx_description
1 polymer ?
#
loop_
_entity_poly.entity_id
_entity_poly.type
_entity_poly.pdbx_seq_one_letter_code
_entity_poly.pdbx_strand_id
1 'polypeptide(L)'
;MTDNPRPRTSQPTRRQFLHGAGIAGAAGVVAAGASACANEGVEKDRGANVDKQKDAWPGQGMNEEADAYLADSRVDFDGAHQAGIAAPEQAFNKLIAFNLRDGRETVEDARRLLRLWTDDARRMCSGLAGLADLEPENMVATANLTITVGFGHSFLDKLGLEAPDWLEDLPKYSLDELRDEWSGGDLCLQICADDRFTVSHASRFMTKTARSYLDVAWIQDGFLHARGSIEQGETPRNLFGQLDGSGNPAR
;
A
#
# COMPACT_ATOMS: atom_id res chain seq x y z
N MET A 1 9.18 -22.28 64.49
CA MET A 1 10.36 -23.18 64.34
C MET A 1 10.08 -24.03 63.11
N THR A 2 10.47 -23.69 61.89
CA THR A 2 11.60 -22.88 61.40
C THR A 2 11.18 -22.09 60.16
N ASP A 3 11.55 -20.81 60.12
CA ASP A 3 11.58 -19.95 58.94
C ASP A 3 12.82 -20.28 58.10
N ASN A 4 12.71 -20.27 56.76
CA ASN A 4 13.83 -19.85 55.93
C ASN A 4 13.35 -19.25 54.59
N PRO A 5 13.64 -17.96 54.32
CA PRO A 5 13.23 -17.24 53.11
C PRO A 5 14.16 -17.49 51.91
N ARG A 6 13.58 -17.51 50.70
CA ARG A 6 14.34 -17.51 49.43
C ARG A 6 14.81 -16.08 49.08
N PRO A 7 16.08 -15.85 48.72
CA PRO A 7 16.61 -14.53 48.42
C PRO A 7 16.25 -14.02 47.02
N ARG A 8 16.15 -12.69 46.93
CA ARG A 8 15.73 -11.87 45.78
C ARG A 8 16.81 -11.77 44.70
N THR A 9 16.33 -11.60 43.47
CA THR A 9 17.03 -11.32 42.22
C THR A 9 17.94 -10.08 42.26
N SER A 10 19.17 -10.20 41.74
CA SER A 10 20.01 -9.06 41.34
C SER A 10 20.07 -8.97 39.81
N GLN A 11 19.62 -7.84 39.26
CA GLN A 11 19.85 -7.49 37.86
C GLN A 11 21.18 -6.75 37.70
N PRO A 12 21.97 -7.02 36.64
CA PRO A 12 23.16 -6.25 36.35
C PRO A 12 22.83 -4.93 35.65
N THR A 13 23.41 -3.83 36.14
CA THR A 13 23.21 -2.46 35.66
C THR A 13 24.25 -2.08 34.58
N ARG A 14 23.82 -1.23 33.62
CA ARG A 14 24.47 -0.82 32.36
C ARG A 14 25.84 -0.10 32.42
N ARG A 15 26.69 -0.30 33.43
CA ARG A 15 27.89 0.54 33.67
C ARG A 15 29.25 -0.18 33.66
N GLN A 16 29.35 -1.38 33.09
CA GLN A 16 30.61 -2.15 33.07
C GLN A 16 31.11 -2.62 31.69
N PHE A 17 30.59 -2.09 30.59
CA PHE A 17 31.01 -2.53 29.24
C PHE A 17 31.82 -1.50 28.42
N LEU A 18 32.27 -0.40 29.03
CA LEU A 18 33.10 0.60 28.34
C LEU A 18 34.40 0.88 29.11
N HIS A 19 35.30 -0.09 29.13
CA HIS A 19 36.73 0.14 29.35
C HIS A 19 37.51 -0.99 28.67
N GLY A 20 38.02 -0.75 27.45
CA GLY A 20 38.81 -1.76 26.76
C GLY A 20 39.20 -1.42 25.31
N ALA A 21 39.74 -0.23 25.05
CA ALA A 21 40.54 0.00 23.84
C ALA A 21 41.52 1.16 24.09
N GLY A 22 42.71 0.80 24.61
CA GLY A 22 43.85 1.70 24.76
C GLY A 22 44.80 1.59 23.57
N ILE A 23 45.27 2.74 23.12
CA ILE A 23 46.17 3.04 21.99
C ILE A 23 47.64 2.71 22.35
N ALA A 24 48.44 2.21 21.40
CA ALA A 24 49.75 2.77 20.97
C ALA A 24 50.70 1.74 20.33
N GLY A 25 51.31 2.10 19.19
CA GLY A 25 52.47 1.40 18.63
C GLY A 25 52.75 1.78 17.17
N ALA A 26 53.52 2.85 16.96
CA ALA A 26 53.95 3.36 15.66
C ALA A 26 55.26 2.74 15.16
N ALA A 27 55.40 2.49 13.86
CA ALA A 27 56.64 2.57 13.08
C ALA A 27 56.33 2.41 11.58
N GLY A 28 56.74 3.38 10.74
CA GLY A 28 56.46 3.42 9.31
C GLY A 28 57.50 2.75 8.42
N VAL A 29 57.25 2.76 7.10
CA VAL A 29 58.15 3.03 5.95
C VAL A 29 57.35 2.85 4.65
N VAL A 30 57.60 3.73 3.68
CA VAL A 30 57.07 3.74 2.30
C VAL A 30 57.77 2.69 1.43
N ALA A 31 57.02 1.91 0.64
CA ALA A 31 57.51 1.36 -0.64
C ALA A 31 56.35 0.90 -1.54
N ALA A 32 56.38 1.34 -2.79
CA ALA A 32 55.53 0.88 -3.89
C ALA A 32 55.95 -0.52 -4.37
N GLY A 33 55.00 -1.31 -4.88
CA GLY A 33 55.31 -2.56 -5.57
C GLY A 33 54.07 -3.29 -6.08
N ALA A 34 53.88 -3.29 -7.40
CA ALA A 34 52.91 -4.12 -8.11
C ALA A 34 53.54 -5.48 -8.46
N SER A 35 52.80 -6.58 -8.24
CA SER A 35 52.84 -7.88 -8.97
C SER A 35 52.10 -8.92 -8.11
N ALA A 36 50.98 -9.46 -8.56
CA ALA A 36 50.83 -10.59 -9.49
C ALA A 36 51.02 -11.97 -8.82
N CYS A 37 50.10 -12.86 -9.20
CA CYS A 37 50.15 -14.33 -9.14
C CYS A 37 49.55 -15.05 -7.92
N ALA A 38 48.37 -15.61 -8.20
CA ALA A 38 48.04 -17.04 -8.11
C ALA A 38 47.71 -17.69 -6.76
N ASN A 39 46.60 -18.43 -6.83
CA ASN A 39 46.01 -19.34 -5.85
C ASN A 39 46.96 -20.44 -5.39
N GLU A 40 46.79 -20.85 -4.12
CA GLU A 40 46.69 -22.22 -3.59
C GLU A 40 46.29 -22.04 -2.11
N GLY A 41 45.11 -22.43 -1.64
CA GLY A 41 44.70 -23.82 -1.46
C GLY A 41 44.82 -24.19 0.02
N VAL A 42 43.77 -23.96 0.83
CA VAL A 42 43.58 -24.64 2.12
C VAL A 42 42.09 -24.91 2.33
N GLU A 43 41.68 -26.12 1.95
CA GLU A 43 40.54 -26.79 2.58
C GLU A 43 40.89 -27.09 4.05
N LYS A 44 40.06 -26.63 4.98
CA LYS A 44 39.97 -27.25 6.30
C LYS A 44 38.51 -27.33 6.72
N ASP A 45 37.98 -28.49 6.44
CA ASP A 45 36.76 -29.09 6.96
C ASP A 45 36.76 -29.09 8.50
N ARG A 46 35.69 -28.55 9.11
CA ARG A 46 34.92 -29.15 10.22
C ARG A 46 33.94 -28.16 10.84
N GLY A 47 32.68 -28.59 10.87
CA GLY A 47 31.51 -27.85 11.31
C GLY A 47 31.59 -27.17 12.68
N ALA A 48 31.04 -25.96 12.71
CA ALA A 48 30.18 -25.49 13.78
C ALA A 48 29.11 -24.64 13.11
N ASN A 49 28.03 -25.31 12.69
CA ASN A 49 26.82 -24.68 12.21
C ASN A 49 26.24 -23.88 13.38
N VAL A 50 26.45 -22.56 13.37
CA VAL A 50 25.84 -21.68 14.37
C VAL A 50 24.42 -21.44 13.91
N ASP A 51 23.55 -22.30 14.42
CA ASP A 51 22.10 -22.21 14.36
C ASP A 51 21.63 -20.83 14.83
N LYS A 52 21.39 -19.93 13.87
CA LYS A 52 20.64 -18.68 14.09
C LYS A 52 19.19 -18.92 13.69
N GLN A 53 18.53 -19.88 14.32
CA GLN A 53 17.08 -20.00 14.26
C GLN A 53 16.46 -19.93 15.66
N LYS A 54 16.35 -18.69 16.14
CA LYS A 54 15.41 -18.22 17.16
C LYS A 54 15.21 -16.75 16.80
N ASP A 55 14.22 -16.36 15.99
CA ASP A 55 12.82 -16.25 16.39
C ASP A 55 11.90 -16.19 15.14
N ALA A 56 11.79 -17.28 14.37
CA ALA A 56 10.90 -17.32 13.21
C ALA A 56 9.48 -17.73 13.62
N TRP A 57 8.49 -16.91 13.26
CA TRP A 57 7.05 -17.21 13.39
C TRP A 57 6.69 -18.40 12.47
N PRO A 58 5.78 -19.31 12.86
CA PRO A 58 5.39 -20.43 12.00
C PRO A 58 4.79 -19.90 10.68
N GLY A 59 5.49 -20.18 9.57
CA GLY A 59 5.12 -19.75 8.21
C GLY A 59 6.31 -19.52 7.26
N GLN A 60 7.53 -19.32 7.77
CA GLN A 60 8.72 -19.18 6.94
C GLN A 60 9.33 -20.53 6.58
N GLY A 61 8.76 -21.17 5.57
CA GLY A 61 9.26 -22.42 4.99
C GLY A 61 8.63 -22.75 3.63
N MET A 62 8.12 -21.74 2.93
CA MET A 62 7.64 -21.90 1.56
C MET A 62 8.78 -21.55 0.60
N ASN A 63 9.01 -22.44 -0.36
CA ASN A 63 10.12 -22.41 -1.31
C ASN A 63 10.26 -21.03 -2.01
N GLU A 64 11.50 -20.65 -2.32
CA GLU A 64 11.94 -19.31 -2.80
C GLU A 64 11.35 -18.85 -4.16
N GLU A 65 10.42 -19.59 -4.76
CA GLU A 65 9.65 -19.15 -5.95
C GLU A 65 8.19 -18.77 -5.62
N ALA A 66 7.80 -18.79 -4.34
CA ALA A 66 6.42 -18.58 -3.89
C ALA A 66 6.15 -17.12 -3.49
N ASP A 67 5.22 -16.48 -4.21
CA ASP A 67 4.58 -15.18 -3.96
C ASP A 67 5.51 -14.01 -3.66
N ALA A 68 5.62 -13.06 -4.61
CA ALA A 68 6.14 -11.74 -4.30
C ALA A 68 5.48 -11.24 -3.00
N TYR A 69 6.31 -10.96 -1.99
CA TYR A 69 5.83 -10.52 -0.69
C TYR A 69 4.86 -9.36 -0.92
N LEU A 70 3.68 -9.40 -0.30
CA LEU A 70 2.62 -8.42 -0.57
C LEU A 70 3.11 -6.97 -0.41
N ALA A 71 4.15 -6.76 0.41
CA ALA A 71 4.80 -5.46 0.56
C ALA A 71 5.28 -4.87 -0.78
N ASP A 72 5.85 -5.70 -1.65
CA ASP A 72 6.48 -5.26 -2.90
C ASP A 72 5.60 -5.48 -4.14
N SER A 73 4.43 -6.10 -3.98
CA SER A 73 3.47 -6.32 -5.07
C SER A 73 2.87 -5.01 -5.58
N ARG A 74 3.04 -4.71 -6.86
CA ARG A 74 2.69 -3.41 -7.46
C ARG A 74 1.87 -3.56 -8.73
N VAL A 75 1.04 -2.55 -8.97
CA VAL A 75 0.40 -2.28 -10.25
C VAL A 75 0.93 -0.94 -10.74
N ASP A 76 1.34 -0.87 -12.01
CA ASP A 76 1.87 0.37 -12.59
C ASP A 76 0.80 1.47 -12.56
N PHE A 77 1.18 2.63 -12.02
CA PHE A 77 0.29 3.79 -11.97
C PHE A 77 0.18 4.48 -13.34
N ASP A 78 1.32 4.65 -14.02
CA ASP A 78 1.39 5.29 -15.31
C ASP A 78 1.08 4.28 -16.43
N GLY A 79 0.23 4.68 -17.37
CA GLY A 79 -0.16 3.85 -18.51
C GLY A 79 -1.13 4.59 -19.44
N ALA A 80 -1.52 3.94 -20.54
CA ALA A 80 -2.53 4.48 -21.45
C ALA A 80 -3.93 4.53 -20.81
N HIS A 81 -4.19 3.65 -19.85
CA HIS A 81 -5.42 3.56 -19.07
C HIS A 81 -5.08 3.63 -17.58
N GLN A 82 -5.98 4.19 -16.77
CA GLN A 82 -5.82 4.17 -15.32
C GLN A 82 -5.80 2.72 -14.81
N ALA A 83 -4.94 2.46 -13.82
CA ALA A 83 -4.97 1.21 -13.06
C ALA A 83 -6.32 1.04 -12.32
N GLY A 84 -6.59 -0.16 -11.79
CA GLY A 84 -7.84 -0.45 -11.06
C GLY A 84 -9.06 -0.76 -11.94
N ILE A 85 -8.89 -0.79 -13.27
CA ILE A 85 -9.91 -1.21 -14.24
C ILE A 85 -9.60 -2.62 -14.76
N ALA A 86 -8.50 -2.77 -15.51
CA ALA A 86 -8.04 -4.07 -16.03
C ALA A 86 -7.07 -4.80 -15.07
N ALA A 87 -6.71 -4.17 -13.95
CA ALA A 87 -5.84 -4.77 -12.94
C ALA A 87 -6.51 -6.00 -12.28
N PRO A 88 -5.75 -7.03 -11.85
CA PRO A 88 -6.27 -8.12 -11.03
C PRO A 88 -7.14 -7.61 -9.89
N GLU A 89 -8.26 -8.29 -9.67
CA GLU A 89 -9.12 -8.00 -8.53
C GLU A 89 -8.31 -8.03 -7.24
N GLN A 90 -8.52 -7.02 -6.40
CA GLN A 90 -7.83 -6.91 -5.12
C GLN A 90 -8.78 -7.25 -3.98
N ALA A 91 -8.22 -7.70 -2.86
CA ALA A 91 -8.99 -8.17 -1.72
C ALA A 91 -9.90 -7.09 -1.09
N PHE A 92 -9.51 -5.81 -1.16
CA PHE A 92 -10.25 -4.72 -0.54
C PHE A 92 -10.43 -3.55 -1.49
N ASN A 93 -11.59 -2.91 -1.40
CA ASN A 93 -11.86 -1.65 -2.07
C ASN A 93 -12.47 -0.63 -1.10
N LYS A 94 -12.26 0.64 -1.41
CA LYS A 94 -13.02 1.76 -0.86
C LYS A 94 -13.38 2.71 -1.99
N LEU A 95 -14.68 2.94 -2.16
CA LEU A 95 -15.23 3.95 -3.05
C LEU A 95 -15.59 5.19 -2.23
N ILE A 96 -15.12 6.35 -2.68
CA ILE A 96 -15.41 7.62 -2.03
C ILE A 96 -15.93 8.59 -3.08
N ALA A 97 -17.15 9.06 -2.91
CA ALA A 97 -17.67 10.16 -3.71
C ALA A 97 -17.48 11.49 -2.98
N PHE A 98 -17.25 12.52 -3.78
CA PHE A 98 -16.97 13.86 -3.34
C PHE A 98 -17.83 14.86 -4.11
N ASN A 99 -18.20 15.94 -3.44
CA ASN A 99 -18.74 17.13 -4.06
C ASN A 99 -17.72 18.27 -3.99
N LEU A 100 -17.66 19.10 -5.02
CA LEU A 100 -16.94 20.36 -5.02
C LEU A 100 -17.47 21.25 -3.90
N ARG A 101 -16.55 21.87 -3.15
CA ARG A 101 -16.90 22.88 -2.17
C ARG A 101 -17.34 24.17 -2.86
N ASP A 102 -18.19 24.91 -2.19
CA ASP A 102 -18.58 26.26 -2.62
C ASP A 102 -17.35 27.13 -2.90
N GLY A 103 -17.31 27.76 -4.08
CA GLY A 103 -16.19 28.60 -4.51
C GLY A 103 -14.96 27.83 -5.01
N ARG A 104 -15.07 26.51 -5.23
CA ARG A 104 -14.03 25.66 -5.85
C ARG A 104 -14.44 25.10 -7.21
N GLU A 105 -15.47 25.68 -7.80
CA GLU A 105 -16.09 25.25 -9.06
C GLU A 105 -15.40 25.86 -10.29
N THR A 106 -14.07 26.04 -10.23
CA THR A 106 -13.29 26.55 -11.37
C THR A 106 -12.42 25.45 -11.97
N VAL A 107 -12.25 25.48 -13.30
CA VAL A 107 -11.38 24.53 -14.02
C VAL A 107 -9.95 24.56 -13.47
N GLU A 108 -9.49 25.72 -13.01
CA GLU A 108 -8.15 25.85 -12.44
C GLU A 108 -8.04 25.25 -11.04
N ASP A 109 -9.09 25.34 -10.20
CA ASP A 109 -9.13 24.60 -8.92
C ASP A 109 -9.14 23.09 -9.15
N ALA A 110 -9.98 22.61 -10.09
CA ALA A 110 -10.01 21.21 -10.50
C ALA A 110 -8.64 20.72 -10.99
N ARG A 111 -7.96 21.50 -11.84
CA ARG A 111 -6.61 21.17 -12.33
C ARG A 111 -5.59 21.07 -11.19
N ARG A 112 -5.64 21.96 -10.20
CA ARG A 112 -4.74 21.91 -9.03
C ARG A 112 -4.98 20.67 -8.19
N LEU A 113 -6.24 20.37 -7.90
CA LEU A 113 -6.64 19.16 -7.19
C LEU A 113 -6.15 17.90 -7.91
N LEU A 114 -6.42 17.77 -9.22
CA LEU A 114 -6.04 16.58 -9.98
C LEU A 114 -4.53 16.42 -10.09
N ARG A 115 -3.75 17.51 -10.20
CA ARG A 115 -2.29 17.46 -10.15
C ARG A 115 -1.77 16.98 -8.80
N LEU A 116 -2.35 17.49 -7.71
CA LEU A 116 -2.02 17.07 -6.34
C LEU A 116 -2.29 15.58 -6.16
N TRP A 117 -3.51 15.14 -6.47
CA TRP A 117 -3.88 13.73 -6.40
C TRP A 117 -3.05 12.83 -7.30
N THR A 118 -2.66 13.29 -8.50
CA THR A 118 -1.82 12.50 -9.41
C THR A 118 -0.43 12.27 -8.82
N ASP A 119 0.20 13.30 -8.24
CA ASP A 119 1.52 13.16 -7.61
C ASP A 119 1.45 12.23 -6.40
N ASP A 120 0.48 12.46 -5.52
CA ASP A 120 0.27 11.64 -4.32
C ASP A 120 -0.03 10.18 -4.68
N ALA A 121 -0.97 9.93 -5.59
CA ALA A 121 -1.33 8.58 -6.01
C ALA A 121 -0.16 7.84 -6.67
N ARG A 122 0.60 8.51 -7.54
CA ARG A 122 1.81 7.95 -8.17
C ARG A 122 2.82 7.50 -7.12
N ARG A 123 3.06 8.33 -6.09
CA ARG A 123 3.98 8.01 -5.00
C ARG A 123 3.51 6.79 -4.21
N MET A 124 2.25 6.80 -3.76
CA MET A 124 1.68 5.72 -2.95
C MET A 124 1.67 4.40 -3.70
N CYS A 125 1.23 4.39 -4.97
CA CYS A 125 1.25 3.18 -5.80
C CYS A 125 2.67 2.65 -6.07
N SER A 126 3.69 3.51 -5.96
CA SER A 126 5.11 3.15 -6.08
C SER A 126 5.78 2.76 -4.75
N GLY A 127 5.03 2.74 -3.64
CA GLY A 127 5.53 2.39 -2.31
C GLY A 127 6.18 3.54 -1.55
N LEU A 128 5.96 4.77 -1.99
CA LEU A 128 6.41 5.97 -1.31
C LEU A 128 5.22 6.65 -0.62
N ALA A 129 5.42 7.18 0.57
CA ALA A 129 4.41 8.01 1.20
C ALA A 129 4.10 9.26 0.34
N GLY A 130 2.87 9.76 0.50
CA GLY A 130 2.44 11.01 -0.15
C GLY A 130 3.33 12.19 0.23
N LEU A 131 3.34 13.24 -0.59
CA LEU A 131 4.38 14.29 -0.46
C LEU A 131 4.34 15.00 0.90
N ALA A 132 3.14 15.22 1.43
CA ALA A 132 2.89 15.89 2.71
C ALA A 132 2.29 14.94 3.76
N ASP A 133 2.61 13.65 3.65
CA ASP A 133 2.17 12.65 4.60
C ASP A 133 2.87 12.86 5.95
N LEU A 134 2.09 12.86 7.04
CA LEU A 134 2.63 13.00 8.39
C LEU A 134 2.87 11.64 9.06
N GLU A 135 2.41 10.56 8.42
CA GLU A 135 2.46 9.20 8.92
C GLU A 135 3.12 8.25 7.89
N PRO A 136 4.31 8.57 7.35
CA PRO A 136 4.95 7.80 6.27
C PRO A 136 5.27 6.35 6.63
N GLU A 137 5.41 6.04 7.92
CA GLU A 137 5.57 4.69 8.45
C GLU A 137 4.38 3.76 8.16
N ASN A 138 3.22 4.32 7.78
CA ASN A 138 2.05 3.55 7.41
C ASN A 138 2.08 3.04 5.95
N MET A 139 2.98 3.57 5.12
CA MET A 139 3.20 3.09 3.75
C MET A 139 4.22 1.93 3.73
N VAL A 140 3.94 0.87 4.48
CA VAL A 140 4.82 -0.32 4.63
C VAL A 140 4.77 -1.23 3.41
N ALA A 141 3.61 -1.31 2.77
CA ALA A 141 3.32 -2.23 1.68
C ALA A 141 2.57 -1.50 0.57
N THR A 142 2.94 -1.77 -0.68
CA THR A 142 2.15 -1.35 -1.85
C THR A 142 0.92 -2.21 -2.02
N ALA A 143 1.02 -3.51 -1.80
CA ALA A 143 -0.11 -4.45 -1.79
C ALA A 143 -1.04 -4.32 -3.01
N ASN A 144 -0.48 -4.13 -4.22
CA ASN A 144 -1.22 -3.88 -5.46
C ASN A 144 -2.16 -2.67 -5.37
N LEU A 145 -1.77 -1.65 -4.61
CA LEU A 145 -2.51 -0.40 -4.49
C LEU A 145 -2.75 0.22 -5.85
N THR A 146 -4.02 0.47 -6.16
CA THR A 146 -4.46 1.26 -7.31
C THR A 146 -5.38 2.35 -6.82
N ILE A 147 -5.23 3.55 -7.39
CA ILE A 147 -6.08 4.70 -7.11
C ILE A 147 -6.61 5.22 -8.45
N THR A 148 -7.93 5.19 -8.61
CA THR A 148 -8.62 5.57 -9.86
C THR A 148 -9.54 6.75 -9.59
N VAL A 149 -9.54 7.73 -10.48
CA VAL A 149 -10.43 8.89 -10.40
C VAL A 149 -11.46 8.82 -11.53
N GLY A 150 -12.73 9.01 -11.18
CA GLY A 150 -13.85 9.20 -12.10
C GLY A 150 -14.52 10.57 -11.92
N PHE A 151 -15.11 11.08 -12.99
CA PHE A 151 -15.85 12.34 -13.01
C PHE A 151 -17.34 12.07 -13.20
N GLY A 152 -18.17 12.67 -12.35
CA GLY A 152 -19.61 12.69 -12.51
C GLY A 152 -20.06 13.77 -13.48
N HIS A 153 -21.29 13.65 -13.98
CA HIS A 153 -21.92 14.66 -14.84
C HIS A 153 -21.91 16.05 -14.18
N SER A 154 -22.33 16.10 -12.91
CA SER A 154 -22.42 17.33 -12.12
C SER A 154 -21.08 18.07 -11.95
N PHE A 155 -19.95 17.36 -12.00
CA PHE A 155 -18.63 17.98 -11.98
C PHE A 155 -18.34 18.77 -13.25
N LEU A 156 -18.63 18.19 -14.41
CA LEU A 156 -18.44 18.87 -15.69
C LEU A 156 -19.38 20.08 -15.79
N ASP A 157 -20.63 19.91 -15.38
CA ASP A 157 -21.63 20.99 -15.36
C ASP A 157 -21.19 22.17 -14.49
N LYS A 158 -20.75 21.92 -13.24
CA LYS A 158 -20.29 22.96 -12.32
C LYS A 158 -19.07 23.71 -12.85
N LEU A 159 -18.21 23.03 -13.61
CA LEU A 159 -17.05 23.64 -14.25
C LEU A 159 -17.37 24.34 -15.58
N GLY A 160 -18.63 24.27 -16.05
CA GLY A 160 -19.05 24.80 -17.35
C GLY A 160 -18.41 24.07 -18.53
N LEU A 161 -18.13 22.78 -18.37
CA LEU A 161 -17.54 21.91 -19.40
C LEU A 161 -18.63 21.04 -20.04
N GLU A 162 -18.46 20.75 -21.33
CA GLU A 162 -19.37 19.85 -22.06
C GLU A 162 -19.16 18.40 -21.58
N ALA A 163 -20.24 17.78 -21.10
CA ALA A 163 -20.25 16.38 -20.73
C ALA A 163 -20.43 15.48 -21.98
N PRO A 164 -19.72 14.35 -22.08
CA PRO A 164 -19.99 13.38 -23.15
C PRO A 164 -21.40 12.79 -23.02
N ASP A 165 -22.07 12.53 -24.15
CA ASP A 165 -23.44 11.97 -24.20
C ASP A 165 -23.61 10.66 -23.40
N TRP A 166 -22.55 9.86 -23.25
CA TRP A 166 -22.59 8.61 -22.49
C TRP A 166 -22.53 8.81 -20.97
N LEU A 167 -22.29 10.03 -20.49
CA LEU A 167 -22.26 10.40 -19.07
C LEU A 167 -23.57 11.04 -18.61
N GLU A 168 -24.67 10.83 -19.34
CA GLU A 168 -26.01 11.24 -18.90
C GLU A 168 -26.49 10.42 -17.69
N ASP A 169 -27.48 10.97 -16.98
CA ASP A 169 -28.13 10.28 -15.87
C ASP A 169 -28.72 8.94 -16.31
N LEU A 170 -28.60 7.94 -15.44
CA LEU A 170 -29.21 6.63 -15.67
C LEU A 170 -30.74 6.77 -15.74
N PRO A 171 -31.41 6.03 -16.63
CA PRO A 171 -32.87 6.00 -16.66
C PRO A 171 -33.41 5.39 -15.37
N LYS A 172 -34.63 5.77 -14.99
CA LYS A 172 -35.32 5.17 -13.84
C LYS A 172 -35.74 3.74 -14.17
N TYR A 173 -35.44 2.80 -13.28
CA TYR A 173 -35.90 1.41 -13.35
C TYR A 173 -37.02 1.16 -12.34
N SER A 174 -37.86 0.16 -12.62
CA SER A 174 -39.06 -0.12 -11.81
C SER A 174 -38.77 -0.64 -10.39
N LEU A 175 -37.56 -1.16 -10.16
CA LEU A 175 -37.11 -1.72 -8.88
C LEU A 175 -36.09 -0.82 -8.18
N ASP A 176 -35.93 0.43 -8.63
CA ASP A 176 -35.01 1.38 -8.01
C ASP A 176 -35.47 1.75 -6.60
N GLU A 177 -34.70 1.34 -5.61
CA GLU A 177 -34.79 1.82 -4.22
C GLU A 177 -33.57 2.68 -3.88
N LEU A 178 -33.24 3.60 -4.81
CA LEU A 178 -32.08 4.47 -4.67
C LEU A 178 -32.27 5.44 -3.51
N ARG A 179 -31.18 5.65 -2.78
CA ARG A 179 -31.07 6.58 -1.66
C ARG A 179 -30.14 7.70 -2.05
N ASP A 180 -30.60 8.94 -1.94
CA ASP A 180 -29.84 10.12 -2.36
C ASP A 180 -28.49 10.21 -1.65
N GLU A 181 -28.41 9.78 -0.39
CA GLU A 181 -27.17 9.76 0.39
C GLU A 181 -26.12 8.76 -0.10
N TRP A 182 -26.47 7.84 -1.01
CA TRP A 182 -25.56 6.86 -1.62
C TRP A 182 -25.42 7.03 -3.13
N SER A 183 -25.95 8.13 -3.68
CA SER A 183 -26.07 8.34 -5.12
C SER A 183 -25.32 9.61 -5.56
N GLY A 184 -24.94 9.64 -6.84
CA GLY A 184 -24.26 10.79 -7.43
C GLY A 184 -22.87 11.08 -6.85
N GLY A 185 -22.43 12.34 -7.01
CA GLY A 185 -21.11 12.82 -6.65
C GLY A 185 -20.41 13.46 -7.84
N ASP A 186 -19.71 14.57 -7.60
CA ASP A 186 -18.93 15.26 -8.62
C ASP A 186 -17.69 14.44 -9.01
N LEU A 187 -17.00 13.88 -8.02
CA LEU A 187 -15.79 13.08 -8.21
C LEU A 187 -15.94 11.75 -7.48
N CYS A 188 -15.46 10.66 -8.07
CA CYS A 188 -15.34 9.37 -7.40
C CYS A 188 -13.88 8.94 -7.35
N LEU A 189 -13.44 8.49 -6.18
CA LEU A 189 -12.14 7.89 -5.96
C LEU A 189 -12.33 6.42 -5.62
N GLN A 190 -11.77 5.53 -6.44
CA GLN A 190 -11.70 4.10 -6.19
C GLN A 190 -10.30 3.74 -5.73
N ILE A 191 -10.18 3.24 -4.50
CA ILE A 191 -8.93 2.81 -3.90
C ILE A 191 -9.01 1.32 -3.62
N CYS A 192 -8.19 0.53 -4.29
CA CYS A 192 -8.14 -0.92 -4.14
C CYS A 192 -6.74 -1.38 -3.75
N ALA A 193 -6.64 -2.36 -2.86
CA ALA A 193 -5.39 -3.05 -2.52
C ALA A 193 -5.69 -4.40 -1.88
N ASP A 194 -4.68 -5.27 -1.82
CA ASP A 194 -4.75 -6.57 -1.15
C ASP A 194 -4.55 -6.51 0.36
N ASP A 195 -4.21 -5.32 0.88
CA ASP A 195 -4.09 -5.03 2.30
C ASP A 195 -5.04 -3.90 2.74
N ARG A 196 -5.88 -4.18 3.75
CA ARG A 196 -6.88 -3.24 4.24
C ARG A 196 -6.26 -2.03 4.93
N PHE A 197 -5.09 -2.20 5.56
CA PHE A 197 -4.40 -1.09 6.22
C PHE A 197 -3.93 -0.07 5.17
N THR A 198 -3.34 -0.56 4.09
CA THR A 198 -2.92 0.24 2.93
C THR A 198 -4.10 1.02 2.32
N VAL A 199 -5.26 0.37 2.09
CA VAL A 199 -6.48 1.08 1.63
C VAL A 199 -6.92 2.16 2.61
N SER A 200 -6.89 1.87 3.91
CA SER A 200 -7.32 2.80 4.96
C SER A 200 -6.39 4.01 5.07
N HIS A 201 -5.09 3.80 4.93
CA HIS A 201 -4.09 4.87 4.93
C HIS A 201 -4.21 5.75 3.68
N ALA A 202 -4.24 5.14 2.49
CA ALA A 202 -4.39 5.86 1.22
C ALA A 202 -5.68 6.69 1.17
N SER A 203 -6.80 6.11 1.59
CA SER A 203 -8.08 6.85 1.61
C SER A 203 -8.09 8.03 2.56
N ARG A 204 -7.56 7.87 3.78
CA ARG A 204 -7.42 8.98 4.74
C ARG A 204 -6.53 10.07 4.17
N PHE A 205 -5.39 9.71 3.59
CA PHE A 205 -4.44 10.67 3.05
C PHE A 205 -5.01 11.43 1.84
N MET A 206 -5.55 10.73 0.85
CA MET A 206 -6.15 11.33 -0.35
C MET A 206 -7.36 12.23 -0.03
N THR A 207 -8.16 11.86 0.96
CA THR A 207 -9.28 12.69 1.45
C THR A 207 -8.76 13.95 2.15
N LYS A 208 -7.71 13.82 2.98
CA LYS A 208 -7.08 14.94 3.71
C LYS A 208 -6.47 15.96 2.75
N THR A 209 -5.83 15.52 1.67
CA THR A 209 -5.22 16.41 0.67
C THR A 209 -6.26 17.15 -0.18
N ALA A 210 -7.43 16.55 -0.38
CA ALA A 210 -8.54 17.17 -1.12
C ALA A 210 -9.42 18.13 -0.32
N ARG A 211 -9.31 18.16 1.02
CA ARG A 211 -10.29 18.81 1.92
C ARG A 211 -10.58 20.29 1.64
N SER A 212 -9.65 21.01 1.01
CA SER A 212 -9.82 22.42 0.63
C SER A 212 -10.60 22.63 -0.66
N TYR A 213 -10.81 21.56 -1.43
CA TYR A 213 -11.49 21.52 -2.72
C TYR A 213 -12.81 20.77 -2.66
N LEU A 214 -12.87 19.71 -1.85
CA LEU A 214 -13.97 18.75 -1.83
C LEU A 214 -14.55 18.55 -0.44
N ASP A 215 -15.84 18.23 -0.39
CA ASP A 215 -16.53 17.62 0.74
C ASP A 215 -16.90 16.17 0.39
N VAL A 216 -16.82 15.27 1.37
CA VAL A 216 -17.18 13.86 1.17
C VAL A 216 -18.70 13.76 1.07
N ALA A 217 -19.20 13.18 -0.02
CA ALA A 217 -20.62 12.90 -0.22
C ALA A 217 -21.00 11.57 0.44
N TRP A 218 -20.27 10.50 0.12
CA TRP A 218 -20.46 9.18 0.70
C TRP A 218 -19.19 8.32 0.58
N ILE A 219 -19.12 7.27 1.41
CA ILE A 219 -18.05 6.27 1.40
C ILE A 219 -18.67 4.88 1.43
N GLN A 220 -18.21 3.99 0.56
CA GLN A 220 -18.58 2.57 0.56
C GLN A 220 -17.32 1.70 0.64
N ASP A 221 -17.37 0.72 1.54
CA ASP A 221 -16.31 -0.28 1.72
C ASP A 221 -16.73 -1.60 1.07
N GLY A 222 -15.83 -2.20 0.31
CA GLY A 222 -16.02 -3.51 -0.31
C GLY A 222 -14.85 -4.44 -0.06
N PHE A 223 -15.10 -5.73 -0.17
CA PHE A 223 -14.09 -6.75 0.01
C PHE A 223 -14.40 -7.99 -0.83
N LEU A 224 -13.33 -8.72 -1.14
CA LEU A 224 -13.32 -10.09 -1.61
C LEU A 224 -12.57 -10.94 -0.58
N HIS A 225 -12.17 -12.15 -0.98
CA HIS A 225 -11.26 -12.96 -0.20
C HIS A 225 -9.91 -12.25 -0.04
N ALA A 226 -9.34 -12.31 1.18
CA ALA A 226 -7.97 -11.85 1.41
C ALA A 226 -7.01 -12.63 0.51
N ARG A 227 -5.96 -11.94 0.01
CA ARG A 227 -4.96 -12.56 -0.87
C ARG A 227 -4.38 -13.81 -0.21
N GLY A 228 -4.32 -14.91 -0.97
CA GLY A 228 -3.88 -16.23 -0.50
C GLY A 228 -4.96 -17.09 0.15
N SER A 229 -6.20 -16.62 0.30
CA SER A 229 -7.30 -17.45 0.82
C SER A 229 -7.90 -18.40 -0.23
N ILE A 230 -7.74 -18.08 -1.51
CA ILE A 230 -8.17 -18.85 -2.67
C ILE A 230 -7.05 -18.86 -3.71
N GLU A 231 -7.09 -19.80 -4.67
CA GLU A 231 -6.12 -19.85 -5.74
C GLU A 231 -6.19 -18.58 -6.61
N GLN A 232 -5.03 -18.07 -7.01
CA GLN A 232 -4.98 -16.84 -7.81
C GLN A 232 -5.62 -17.09 -9.18
N GLY A 233 -6.62 -16.26 -9.53
CA GLY A 233 -7.36 -16.37 -10.79
C GLY A 233 -8.59 -17.27 -10.73
N GLU A 234 -8.90 -17.87 -9.58
CA GLU A 234 -10.21 -18.51 -9.36
C GLU A 234 -11.32 -17.45 -9.35
N THR A 235 -12.46 -17.73 -9.99
CA THR A 235 -13.61 -16.82 -9.94
C THR A 235 -14.10 -16.67 -8.49
N PRO A 236 -14.19 -15.45 -7.94
CA PRO A 236 -14.61 -15.25 -6.57
C PRO A 236 -16.08 -15.58 -6.36
N ARG A 237 -16.48 -15.70 -5.10
CA ARG A 237 -17.90 -15.84 -4.70
C ARG A 237 -18.45 -14.56 -4.09
N ASN A 238 -19.70 -14.27 -4.38
CA ASN A 238 -20.45 -13.21 -3.69
C ASN A 238 -21.03 -13.70 -2.34
N LEU A 239 -21.66 -12.78 -1.58
CA LEU A 239 -22.22 -13.10 -0.27
C LEU A 239 -23.42 -14.06 -0.30
N PHE A 240 -24.02 -14.31 -1.47
CA PHE A 240 -25.02 -15.36 -1.66
C PHE A 240 -24.40 -16.72 -1.97
N GLY A 241 -23.07 -16.81 -2.04
CA GLY A 241 -22.31 -18.03 -2.30
C GLY A 241 -22.20 -18.41 -3.78
N GLN A 242 -22.63 -17.55 -4.70
CA GLN A 242 -22.57 -17.78 -6.14
C GLN A 242 -21.17 -17.41 -6.67
N LEU A 243 -20.67 -18.15 -7.66
CA LEU A 243 -19.50 -17.72 -8.43
C LEU A 243 -19.88 -16.49 -9.26
N ASP A 244 -19.08 -15.43 -9.18
CA ASP A 244 -19.40 -14.12 -9.76
C ASP A 244 -18.20 -13.58 -10.54
N GLY A 245 -18.40 -13.30 -11.83
CA GLY A 245 -17.35 -12.82 -12.74
C GLY A 245 -16.94 -13.77 -13.89
N SER A 246 -17.47 -14.99 -13.97
CA SER A 246 -17.10 -15.96 -15.04
C SER A 246 -17.46 -15.50 -16.46
N GLY A 247 -18.43 -14.60 -16.60
CA GLY A 247 -18.88 -14.06 -17.90
C GLY A 247 -18.25 -12.72 -18.27
N ASN A 248 -17.24 -12.25 -17.52
CA ASN A 248 -16.60 -10.97 -17.80
C ASN A 248 -15.76 -11.01 -19.07
N PRO A 249 -15.63 -9.89 -19.80
CA PRO A 249 -14.70 -9.77 -20.90
C PRO A 249 -13.29 -10.19 -20.48
N ALA A 250 -12.60 -10.95 -21.33
CA ALA A 250 -11.20 -11.26 -21.12
C ALA A 250 -10.37 -9.97 -21.17
N ARG A 251 -9.30 -9.93 -20.37
CA ARG A 251 -8.37 -8.80 -20.30
C ARG A 251 -7.34 -8.83 -21.42
#